data_AF-A0AAW9F4L7-F1
#
_entry.id   AF-A0AAW9F4L7-F1
#
_cell.length_a   1.000
_cell.length_b   1.000
_cell.length_c   1.000
_cell.angle_alpha   90.00
_cell.angle_beta   90.00
_cell.angle_gamma   90.00
#
_symmetry.space_group_name_H-M   'P 1'
#
loop_
_entity.id
_entity.type
_entity.pdbx_description
1 polymer ?
#
loop_
_entity_poly.entity_id
_entity_poly.type
_entity_poly.pdbx_seq_one_letter_code
_entity_poly.pdbx_strand_id
1 'polypeptide(L)'
;MENLHPNEVFDMLTNEADSRRVKSLTILHTTLREYMELGGDNFSIRVIAKLSAKNGGPKEQSIRNKTGDAFKTLISSWENYARKKDVAKPKSSEIRINRNTGSSAKEILKFIDDPVLRSIIEIVIAERDLYLRGNKLLKKSTELVLDRRVSKGDNEPQNEYKLTSYEIDALKSAVSDDFFSRQGWVKDAAGRVFSGRKRIYGAGYTNALQKIILGYK
;
A
#
# COMPACT_ATOMS: atom_id res chain seq x y z
N MET A 1 25.52 -26.87 19.22
CA MET A 1 25.32 -28.32 19.13
C MET A 1 25.04 -28.65 17.69
N GLU A 2 25.67 -29.71 17.20
CA GLU A 2 26.29 -29.84 15.89
C GLU A 2 25.41 -29.70 14.65
N ASN A 3 26.12 -29.46 13.55
CA ASN A 3 25.68 -29.43 12.16
C ASN A 3 25.17 -30.80 11.67
N LEU A 4 24.30 -31.45 12.42
CA LEU A 4 23.79 -32.78 12.13
C LEU A 4 22.55 -32.69 11.22
N HIS A 5 22.45 -33.60 10.25
CA HIS A 5 21.29 -33.65 9.37
C HIS A 5 20.04 -34.05 10.18
N PRO A 6 18.82 -33.53 9.90
CA PRO A 6 17.63 -33.88 10.68
C PRO A 6 17.31 -35.38 10.75
N ASN A 7 17.74 -36.15 9.75
CA ASN A 7 17.66 -37.62 9.78
C ASN A 7 18.59 -38.24 10.83
N GLU A 8 19.81 -37.75 10.97
CA GLU A 8 20.77 -38.26 11.96
C GLU A 8 20.30 -37.93 13.38
N VAL A 9 19.71 -36.75 13.58
CA VAL A 9 19.07 -36.37 14.85
C VAL A 9 17.89 -37.30 15.16
N PHE A 10 17.10 -37.70 14.15
CA PHE A 10 16.02 -38.66 14.34
C PHE A 10 16.54 -40.04 14.76
N ASP A 11 17.62 -40.52 14.15
CA ASP A 11 18.21 -41.81 14.49
C ASP A 11 18.75 -41.81 15.93
N MET A 12 19.42 -40.73 16.36
CA MET A 12 19.87 -40.58 17.75
C MET A 12 18.70 -40.58 18.74
N LEU A 13 17.64 -39.83 18.44
CA LEU A 13 16.47 -39.72 19.31
C LEU A 13 15.63 -41.01 19.38
N THR A 14 15.69 -41.87 18.36
CA THR A 14 14.98 -43.15 18.36
C THR A 14 15.75 -44.23 19.11
N ASN A 15 17.08 -44.19 19.11
CA ASN A 15 17.92 -45.12 19.88
C ASN A 15 17.75 -44.97 21.40
N GLU A 16 17.44 -43.77 21.88
CA GLU A 16 17.25 -43.48 23.32
C GLU A 16 15.77 -43.59 23.78
N ALA A 17 14.85 -43.95 22.89
CA ALA A 17 13.41 -43.82 23.13
C ALA A 17 12.65 -45.15 23.25
N ASP A 18 11.61 -45.17 24.09
CA ASP A 18 10.67 -46.29 24.20
C ASP A 18 9.87 -46.50 22.90
N SER A 19 9.39 -47.72 22.67
CA SER A 19 8.60 -48.10 21.48
C SER A 19 7.45 -47.14 21.14
N ARG A 20 6.74 -46.61 22.16
CA ARG A 20 5.66 -45.63 21.98
C ARG A 20 6.18 -44.27 21.51
N ARG A 21 7.33 -43.83 22.02
CA ARG A 21 7.98 -42.57 21.68
C ARG A 21 8.59 -42.65 20.28
N VAL A 22 9.20 -43.78 19.92
CA VAL A 22 9.70 -44.05 18.56
C VAL A 22 8.59 -43.88 17.53
N LYS A 23 7.43 -44.54 17.72
CA LYS A 23 6.27 -44.39 16.81
C LYS A 23 5.84 -42.93 16.63
N SER A 24 5.81 -42.17 17.73
CA SER A 24 5.42 -40.75 17.69
C SER A 24 6.47 -39.89 16.99
N LEU A 25 7.76 -40.17 17.19
CA LEU A 25 8.86 -39.49 16.51
C LEU A 25 8.86 -39.81 15.01
N THR A 26 8.57 -41.05 14.60
CA THR A 26 8.51 -41.45 13.19
C THR A 26 7.41 -40.68 12.45
N ILE A 27 6.23 -40.56 13.05
CA ILE A 27 5.12 -39.79 12.46
C ILE A 27 5.47 -38.29 12.38
N LEU A 28 6.13 -37.75 13.41
CA LEU A 28 6.57 -36.35 13.40
C LEU A 28 7.64 -36.09 12.32
N HIS A 29 8.61 -37.01 12.18
CA HIS A 29 9.71 -36.91 11.21
C HIS A 29 9.21 -36.97 9.77
N THR A 30 8.34 -37.93 9.46
CA THR A 30 7.70 -38.06 8.14
C THR A 30 6.88 -36.81 7.81
N THR A 31 6.08 -36.33 8.75
CA THR A 31 5.30 -35.09 8.59
C THR A 31 6.18 -33.87 8.32
N LEU A 32 7.31 -33.73 9.03
CA LEU A 32 8.25 -32.63 8.84
C LEU A 32 8.96 -32.70 7.49
N ARG A 33 9.32 -33.91 7.04
CA ARG A 33 9.91 -34.13 5.71
C ARG A 33 8.94 -33.73 4.60
N GLU A 34 7.71 -34.25 4.64
CA GLU A 34 6.66 -33.91 3.67
C GLU A 34 6.35 -32.41 3.67
N TYR A 35 6.23 -31.80 4.85
CA TYR A 35 6.00 -30.37 4.98
C TYR A 35 7.11 -29.54 4.33
N MET A 36 8.37 -29.96 4.47
CA MET A 36 9.51 -29.29 3.85
C MET A 36 9.56 -29.50 2.33
N GLU A 37 9.22 -30.70 1.84
CA GLU A 37 9.14 -31.00 0.40
C GLU A 37 8.06 -30.16 -0.29
N LEU A 38 6.94 -29.90 0.40
CA LEU A 38 5.89 -28.98 -0.03
C LEU A 38 6.27 -27.49 0.08
N GLY A 39 7.49 -27.18 0.53
CA GLY A 39 7.99 -25.81 0.63
C GLY A 39 7.57 -25.06 1.90
N GLY A 40 7.17 -25.77 2.96
CA GLY A 40 6.84 -25.17 4.25
C GLY A 40 8.05 -24.50 4.92
N ASP A 41 7.85 -23.28 5.41
CA ASP A 41 8.88 -22.42 6.02
C ASP A 41 8.64 -22.18 7.53
N ASN A 42 7.40 -22.34 7.99
CA ASN A 42 7.00 -22.08 9.37
C ASN A 42 7.06 -23.37 10.21
N PHE A 43 8.13 -23.52 10.99
CA PHE A 43 8.36 -24.64 11.91
C PHE A 43 7.89 -24.36 13.36
N SER A 44 7.01 -23.39 13.57
CA SER A 44 6.50 -23.12 14.92
C SER A 44 5.77 -24.34 15.50
N ILE A 45 5.95 -24.58 16.80
CA ILE A 45 5.36 -25.73 17.51
C ILE A 45 3.85 -25.83 17.26
N ARG A 46 3.14 -24.69 17.24
CA ARG A 46 1.68 -24.66 16.99
C ARG A 46 1.31 -25.22 15.62
N VAL A 47 2.03 -24.84 14.57
CA VAL A 47 1.76 -25.27 13.19
C VAL A 47 2.10 -26.75 13.02
N ILE A 48 3.31 -27.13 13.41
CA ILE A 48 3.79 -28.50 13.28
C ILE A 48 2.97 -29.47 14.14
N ALA A 49 2.61 -29.10 15.35
CA ALA A 49 1.77 -29.93 16.21
C ALA A 49 0.37 -30.16 15.62
N LYS A 50 -0.23 -29.14 15.00
CA LYS A 50 -1.52 -29.27 14.34
C LYS A 50 -1.44 -30.23 13.15
N LEU A 51 -0.38 -30.11 12.36
CA LEU A 51 -0.14 -30.97 11.19
C LEU A 51 0.15 -32.42 11.63
N SER A 52 1.04 -32.60 12.61
CA SER A 52 1.38 -33.91 13.14
C SER A 52 0.18 -34.61 13.80
N ALA A 53 -0.63 -33.88 14.56
CA ALA A 53 -1.84 -34.43 15.19
C ALA A 53 -2.86 -34.94 14.15
N LYS A 54 -2.95 -34.29 12.98
CA LYS A 54 -3.81 -34.76 11.86
C LYS A 54 -3.35 -36.13 11.34
N ASN A 55 -2.04 -36.38 11.36
CA ASN A 55 -1.42 -37.63 10.94
C ASN A 55 -1.30 -38.67 12.08
N GLY A 56 -1.97 -38.45 13.23
CA GLY A 56 -1.91 -39.36 14.38
C GLY A 56 -0.64 -39.23 15.24
N GLY A 57 0.15 -38.18 15.03
CA GLY A 57 1.36 -37.85 15.78
C GLY A 57 1.12 -37.02 17.04
N PRO A 58 2.19 -36.52 17.68
CA PRO A 58 2.11 -35.77 18.92
C PRO A 58 1.33 -34.45 18.79
N LYS A 59 0.46 -34.18 19.77
CA LYS A 59 -0.31 -32.93 19.89
C LYS A 59 0.52 -31.82 20.52
N GLU A 60 0.05 -30.58 20.41
CA GLU A 60 0.78 -29.39 20.89
C GLU A 60 1.12 -29.48 22.39
N GLN A 61 0.18 -29.99 23.20
CA GLN A 61 0.40 -30.21 24.64
C GLN A 61 1.54 -31.21 24.89
N SER A 62 1.56 -32.32 24.15
CA SER A 62 2.59 -33.37 24.29
C SER A 62 3.99 -32.87 23.93
N ILE A 63 4.09 -31.95 22.94
CA ILE A 63 5.36 -31.34 22.53
C ILE A 63 5.81 -30.28 23.54
N ARG A 64 4.89 -29.49 24.11
CA ARG A 64 5.23 -28.44 25.09
C ARG A 64 5.64 -28.99 26.46
N ASN A 65 5.09 -30.13 26.87
CA ASN A 65 5.39 -30.78 28.15
C ASN A 65 6.90 -31.05 28.34
N LYS A 66 7.33 -31.18 29.60
CA LYS A 66 8.75 -31.45 29.96
C LYS A 66 9.30 -32.73 29.31
N THR A 67 8.45 -33.74 29.11
CA THR A 67 8.81 -35.00 28.44
C THR A 67 8.89 -34.87 26.91
N GLY A 68 8.52 -33.72 26.34
CA GLY A 68 8.45 -33.45 24.91
C GLY A 68 9.74 -32.91 24.29
N ASP A 69 10.83 -32.85 25.05
CA ASP A 69 12.08 -32.24 24.59
C ASP A 69 12.66 -32.94 23.35
N ALA A 70 12.53 -34.27 23.24
CA ALA A 70 12.89 -35.01 22.03
C ALA A 70 12.14 -34.50 20.78
N PHE A 71 10.84 -34.16 20.92
CA PHE A 71 10.06 -33.61 19.80
C PHE A 71 10.50 -32.18 19.47
N LYS A 72 10.80 -31.35 20.48
CA LYS A 72 11.32 -29.98 20.26
C LYS A 72 12.66 -30.02 19.53
N THR A 73 13.57 -30.87 19.97
CA THR A 73 14.89 -31.04 19.34
C THR A 73 14.77 -31.45 17.87
N LEU A 74 13.86 -32.37 17.56
CA LEU A 74 13.61 -32.77 16.17
C LEU A 74 13.02 -31.62 15.33
N ILE A 75 12.06 -30.86 15.85
CA ILE A 75 11.49 -29.70 15.14
C ILE A 75 12.57 -28.64 14.88
N SER A 76 13.39 -28.35 15.89
CA SER A 76 14.47 -27.38 15.78
C SER A 76 15.57 -27.81 14.81
N SER A 77 15.87 -29.11 14.68
CA SER A 77 16.84 -29.59 13.69
C SER A 77 16.33 -29.39 12.26
N TRP A 78 15.04 -29.68 12.00
CA TRP A 78 14.39 -29.41 10.71
C TRP A 78 14.30 -27.91 10.40
N GLU A 79 13.97 -27.08 11.39
CA GLU A 79 13.95 -25.62 11.24
C GLU A 79 15.34 -25.08 10.85
N ASN A 80 16.38 -25.54 11.53
CA ASN A 80 17.76 -25.14 11.24
C ASN A 80 18.22 -25.62 9.86
N TYR A 81 17.82 -26.83 9.45
CA TYR A 81 18.09 -27.37 8.13
C TYR A 81 17.37 -26.57 7.02
N ALA A 82 16.11 -26.19 7.23
CA ALA A 82 15.35 -25.32 6.32
C ALA A 82 16.01 -23.95 6.16
N ARG A 83 16.35 -23.29 7.27
CA ARG A 83 17.05 -22.00 7.25
C ARG A 83 18.38 -22.07 6.50
N LYS A 84 19.13 -23.16 6.63
CA LYS A 84 20.39 -23.37 5.87
C LYS A 84 20.13 -23.57 4.37
N LYS A 85 19.09 -24.32 3.99
CA LYS A 85 18.68 -24.46 2.58
C LYS A 85 18.30 -23.11 1.96
N ASP A 86 17.69 -22.22 2.73
CA ASP A 86 17.38 -20.84 2.30
C ASP A 86 18.60 -19.91 2.28
N VAL A 87 19.65 -20.18 3.07
CA VAL A 87 20.94 -19.47 2.98
C VAL A 87 21.80 -19.97 1.81
N ALA A 88 21.64 -21.23 1.40
CA ALA A 88 22.30 -21.83 0.23
C ALA A 88 21.61 -21.48 -1.11
N LYS A 89 20.32 -21.14 -1.08
CA LYS A 89 19.75 -20.31 -2.15
C LYS A 89 20.40 -18.93 -2.06
N PRO A 90 20.93 -18.34 -3.15
CA PRO A 90 21.32 -16.95 -3.11
C PRO A 90 20.10 -16.17 -2.64
N LYS A 91 20.21 -15.57 -1.46
CA LYS A 91 19.15 -14.75 -0.90
C LYS A 91 18.85 -13.68 -1.94
N SER A 92 17.70 -13.77 -2.59
CA SER A 92 17.16 -12.70 -3.41
C SER A 92 16.82 -11.43 -2.60
N SER A 93 17.26 -11.34 -1.34
CA SER A 93 17.01 -10.26 -0.41
C SER A 93 18.12 -9.19 -0.33
N GLU A 94 19.20 -9.27 -1.11
CA GLU A 94 20.25 -8.25 -1.11
C GLU A 94 20.65 -7.72 -2.50
N ILE A 95 19.72 -7.69 -3.45
CA ILE A 95 19.73 -6.57 -4.39
C ILE A 95 18.56 -5.66 -3.99
N ARG A 96 18.77 -4.89 -2.91
CA ARG A 96 18.07 -3.61 -2.80
C ARG A 96 18.58 -2.77 -3.96
N ILE A 97 17.98 -2.95 -5.14
CA ILE A 97 18.22 -2.09 -6.29
C ILE A 97 17.79 -0.71 -5.82
N ASN A 98 18.77 0.09 -5.38
CA ASN A 98 18.52 1.45 -5.00
C ASN A 98 18.17 2.17 -6.30
N ARG A 99 16.87 2.35 -6.55
CA ARG A 99 16.34 2.96 -7.78
C ARG A 99 16.92 4.37 -8.04
N ASN A 100 17.61 4.96 -7.07
CA ASN A 100 18.24 6.28 -7.15
C ASN A 100 19.72 6.28 -7.53
N THR A 101 20.40 5.14 -7.65
CA THR A 101 21.80 5.11 -8.10
C THR A 101 21.89 4.37 -9.44
N GLY A 102 22.21 5.10 -10.52
CA GLY A 102 22.43 4.49 -11.86
C GLY A 102 23.51 3.39 -11.88
N SER A 103 24.28 3.26 -10.79
CA SER A 103 25.24 2.19 -10.53
C SER A 103 24.59 0.81 -10.31
N SER A 104 23.40 0.76 -9.70
CA SER A 104 22.78 -0.51 -9.29
C SER A 104 22.33 -1.39 -10.46
N ALA A 105 22.02 -0.81 -11.62
CA ALA A 105 21.60 -1.57 -12.79
C ALA A 105 22.78 -2.29 -13.49
N LYS A 106 23.95 -1.65 -13.52
CA LYS A 106 25.15 -2.26 -14.12
C LYS A 106 25.76 -3.33 -13.22
N GLU A 107 25.49 -3.29 -11.91
CA GLU A 107 25.86 -4.36 -10.99
C GLU A 107 25.14 -5.68 -11.30
N ILE A 108 23.92 -5.62 -11.85
CA ILE A 108 23.15 -6.81 -12.27
C ILE A 108 23.89 -7.59 -13.36
N LEU A 109 24.60 -6.89 -14.25
CA LEU A 109 25.36 -7.51 -15.35
C LEU A 109 26.48 -8.44 -14.86
N LYS A 110 26.98 -8.23 -13.63
CA LYS A 110 28.04 -9.05 -13.03
C LYS A 110 27.55 -10.46 -12.65
N PHE A 111 26.24 -10.65 -12.50
CA PHE A 111 25.63 -11.93 -12.14
C PHE A 111 25.14 -12.73 -13.34
N ILE A 112 25.31 -12.21 -14.55
CA ILE A 112 24.89 -12.85 -15.80
C ILE A 112 26.13 -13.40 -16.44
N ASP A 113 26.29 -14.73 -16.48
CA ASP A 113 27.50 -15.37 -17.01
C ASP A 113 27.54 -15.35 -18.55
N ASP A 114 26.39 -15.52 -19.20
CA ASP A 114 26.25 -15.55 -20.66
C ASP A 114 26.56 -14.18 -21.30
N PRO A 115 27.59 -14.07 -22.16
CA PRO A 115 27.99 -12.81 -22.79
C PRO A 115 26.93 -12.25 -23.74
N VAL A 116 26.14 -13.09 -24.41
CA VAL A 116 25.09 -12.64 -25.34
C VAL A 116 23.95 -12.00 -24.55
N LEU A 117 23.47 -12.69 -23.51
CA LEU A 117 22.43 -12.14 -22.62
C LEU A 117 22.91 -10.87 -21.91
N ARG A 118 24.18 -10.82 -21.50
CA ARG A 118 24.78 -9.62 -20.90
C ARG A 118 24.71 -8.42 -21.85
N SER A 119 25.07 -8.60 -23.12
CA SER A 119 25.05 -7.51 -24.11
C SER A 119 23.64 -6.99 -24.42
N ILE A 120 22.64 -7.89 -24.51
CA ILE A 120 21.23 -7.49 -24.70
C ILE A 120 20.77 -6.63 -23.52
N ILE A 121 21.10 -7.03 -22.30
CA ILE A 121 20.69 -6.30 -21.09
C ILE A 121 21.44 -4.97 -20.96
N GLU A 122 22.69 -4.89 -21.43
CA GLU A 122 23.42 -3.61 -21.54
C GLU A 122 22.70 -2.60 -22.45
N ILE A 123 22.20 -3.05 -23.60
CA ILE A 123 21.42 -2.22 -24.53
C ILE A 123 20.15 -1.71 -23.84
N VAL A 124 19.41 -2.60 -23.16
CA VAL A 124 18.17 -2.26 -22.44
C VAL A 124 18.44 -1.25 -21.31
N ILE A 125 19.54 -1.41 -20.57
CA ILE A 125 19.94 -0.47 -19.51
C ILE A 125 20.26 0.91 -20.11
N ALA A 126 20.97 0.95 -21.24
CA ALA A 126 21.32 2.20 -21.92
C ALA A 126 20.07 2.95 -22.42
N GLU A 127 19.11 2.24 -22.99
CA GLU A 127 17.85 2.80 -23.47
C GLU A 127 17.00 3.34 -22.31
N ARG A 128 16.88 2.57 -21.22
CA ARG A 128 16.22 3.04 -19.99
C ARG A 128 16.83 4.33 -19.47
N ASP A 129 18.16 4.41 -19.41
CA ASP A 129 18.86 5.60 -18.92
C ASP A 129 18.62 6.83 -19.81
N LEU A 130 18.51 6.62 -21.12
CA LEU A 130 18.14 7.67 -22.07
C LEU A 130 16.73 8.20 -21.79
N TYR A 131 15.75 7.30 -21.61
CA TYR A 131 14.38 7.69 -21.25
C TYR A 131 14.28 8.38 -19.89
N LEU A 132 15.02 7.91 -18.88
CA LEU A 132 15.05 8.54 -17.56
C LEU A 132 15.64 9.95 -17.63
N ARG A 133 16.69 10.17 -18.44
CA ARG A 133 17.25 11.51 -18.68
C ARG A 133 16.23 12.42 -19.35
N GLY A 134 15.57 11.95 -20.41
CA GLY A 134 14.51 12.71 -21.08
C GLY A 134 13.37 13.10 -20.13
N ASN A 135 12.88 12.15 -19.34
CA ASN A 135 11.86 12.41 -18.32
C ASN A 135 12.32 13.40 -17.23
N LYS A 136 13.59 13.34 -16.82
CA LYS A 136 14.12 14.30 -15.83
C LYS A 136 14.18 15.72 -16.40
N LEU A 137 14.56 15.86 -17.68
CA LEU A 137 14.54 17.15 -18.37
C LEU A 137 13.11 17.69 -18.51
N LEU A 138 12.16 16.84 -18.92
CA LEU A 138 10.75 17.21 -19.02
C LEU A 138 10.17 17.62 -17.66
N LYS A 139 10.42 16.85 -16.59
CA LYS A 139 9.99 17.23 -15.24
C LYS A 139 10.55 18.58 -14.82
N LYS A 140 11.84 18.83 -15.09
CA LYS A 140 12.47 20.12 -14.81
C LYS A 140 11.85 21.26 -15.63
N SER A 141 11.45 21.02 -16.88
CA SER A 141 10.74 22.04 -17.68
C SER A 141 9.27 22.21 -17.26
N THR A 142 8.66 21.22 -16.60
CA THR A 142 7.26 21.27 -16.14
C THR A 142 7.12 21.86 -14.74
N GLU A 143 8.17 21.83 -13.92
CA GLU A 143 8.27 22.59 -12.66
C GLU A 143 8.42 24.09 -12.95
N LEU A 144 7.36 24.69 -13.50
CA LEU A 144 7.14 26.12 -13.42
C LEU A 144 6.87 26.44 -11.95
N VAL A 145 7.86 26.98 -11.26
CA VAL A 145 7.66 27.60 -9.95
C VAL A 145 6.83 28.85 -10.18
N LEU A 146 5.50 28.70 -10.15
CA LEU A 146 4.57 29.81 -10.07
C LEU A 146 4.71 30.38 -8.66
N ASP A 147 5.51 31.44 -8.51
CA ASP A 147 5.55 32.21 -7.27
C ASP A 147 4.17 32.87 -7.09
N ARG A 148 3.30 32.22 -6.30
CA ARG A 148 1.96 32.70 -5.94
C ARG A 148 1.99 33.57 -4.69
N ARG A 149 3.13 34.20 -4.35
CA ARG A 149 3.07 35.37 -3.48
C ARG A 149 2.11 36.33 -4.17
N VAL A 150 0.98 36.56 -3.50
CA VAL A 150 0.07 37.64 -3.85
C VAL A 150 0.91 38.90 -3.78
N SER A 151 1.43 39.33 -4.93
CA SER A 151 1.78 40.73 -5.09
C SER A 151 0.52 41.45 -4.69
N LYS A 152 0.57 42.20 -3.59
CA LYS A 152 -0.52 43.09 -3.20
C LYS A 152 -0.75 44.22 -4.22
N GLY A 153 -0.10 44.16 -5.39
CA GLY A 153 -0.47 44.89 -6.59
C GLY A 153 -0.63 43.91 -7.76
N ASP A 154 -1.80 43.96 -8.39
CA ASP A 154 -2.08 43.48 -9.75
C ASP A 154 -2.02 41.95 -9.94
N ASN A 155 -3.13 41.29 -9.62
CA ASN A 155 -3.78 40.22 -10.41
C ASN A 155 -4.76 39.45 -9.50
N GLU A 156 -5.83 40.10 -9.06
CA GLU A 156 -7.07 39.35 -8.86
C GLU A 156 -7.48 38.78 -10.23
N PRO A 157 -8.12 37.59 -10.32
CA PRO A 157 -8.84 37.26 -11.52
C PRO A 157 -9.89 38.37 -11.72
N GLN A 158 -9.59 39.32 -12.59
CA GLN A 158 -10.55 40.30 -13.10
C GLN A 158 -11.59 39.52 -13.90
N ASN A 159 -12.47 38.83 -13.19
CA ASN A 159 -13.84 38.73 -13.60
C ASN A 159 -14.46 40.12 -13.34
N GLU A 160 -13.99 41.12 -14.08
CA GLU A 160 -14.73 42.36 -14.30
C GLU A 160 -15.95 41.98 -15.16
N TYR A 161 -16.90 41.25 -14.58
CA TYR A 161 -18.25 41.22 -15.12
C TYR A 161 -18.81 42.61 -14.88
N LYS A 162 -18.54 43.50 -15.83
CA LYS A 162 -19.02 44.86 -15.76
C LYS A 162 -20.52 44.86 -16.05
N LEU A 163 -21.34 44.79 -14.99
CA LEU A 163 -22.77 45.00 -15.10
C LEU A 163 -23.05 46.41 -15.64
N THR A 164 -23.89 46.46 -16.66
CA THR A 164 -24.46 47.71 -17.19
C THR A 164 -25.45 48.31 -16.18
N SER A 165 -25.72 49.61 -16.31
CA SER A 165 -26.74 50.28 -15.49
C SER A 165 -28.12 49.60 -15.58
N TYR A 166 -28.49 49.14 -16.78
CA TYR A 166 -29.75 48.42 -17.01
C TYR A 166 -29.81 47.07 -16.29
N GLU A 167 -28.71 46.32 -16.28
CA GLU A 167 -28.66 45.05 -15.55
C GLU A 167 -28.78 45.27 -14.04
N ILE A 168 -28.11 46.29 -13.51
CA ILE A 168 -28.21 46.65 -12.09
C ILE A 168 -29.64 47.06 -11.74
N ASP A 169 -30.30 47.86 -12.58
CA ASP A 169 -31.67 48.30 -12.34
C ASP A 169 -32.69 47.16 -12.47
N ALA A 170 -32.44 46.20 -13.35
CA ALA A 170 -33.21 44.96 -13.41
C ALA A 170 -33.04 44.12 -12.13
N LEU A 171 -31.82 44.01 -11.60
CA LEU A 171 -31.57 43.30 -10.33
C LEU A 171 -32.21 44.02 -9.13
N LYS A 172 -32.17 45.36 -9.08
CA LYS A 172 -32.88 46.15 -8.07
C LYS A 172 -34.40 45.91 -8.13
N SER A 173 -34.95 45.90 -9.34
CA SER A 173 -36.38 45.62 -9.56
C SER A 173 -36.75 44.21 -9.10
N ALA A 174 -35.88 43.23 -9.32
CA ALA A 174 -36.09 41.83 -8.93
C ALA A 174 -36.10 41.60 -7.41
N VAL A 175 -35.53 42.50 -6.59
CA VAL A 175 -35.54 42.42 -5.12
C VAL A 175 -36.39 43.52 -4.48
N SER A 176 -37.09 44.30 -5.29
CA SER A 176 -37.94 45.40 -4.81
C SER A 176 -39.14 44.88 -4.03
N ASP A 177 -39.42 45.51 -2.89
CA ASP A 177 -40.59 45.19 -2.06
C ASP A 177 -41.91 45.50 -2.77
N ASP A 178 -41.93 46.50 -3.65
CA ASP A 178 -43.10 46.81 -4.49
C ASP A 178 -43.37 45.69 -5.50
N PHE A 179 -42.31 45.16 -6.14
CA PHE A 179 -42.45 44.04 -7.07
C PHE A 179 -42.96 42.78 -6.35
N PHE A 180 -42.43 42.49 -5.17
CA PHE A 180 -42.88 41.35 -4.37
C PHE A 180 -44.34 41.51 -3.92
N SER A 181 -44.74 42.71 -3.54
CA SER A 181 -46.12 43.01 -3.16
C SER A 181 -47.10 42.79 -4.32
N ARG A 182 -46.74 43.26 -5.54
CA ARG A 182 -47.55 43.05 -6.75
C ARG A 182 -47.69 41.58 -7.14
N GLN A 183 -46.65 40.78 -6.91
CA GLN A 183 -46.64 39.34 -7.22
C GLN A 183 -47.19 38.46 -6.09
N GLY A 184 -47.52 39.04 -4.92
CA GLY A 184 -47.94 38.29 -3.74
C GLY A 184 -46.83 37.40 -3.18
N TRP A 185 -45.57 37.83 -3.30
CA TRP A 185 -44.40 37.10 -2.84
C TRP A 185 -43.92 37.59 -1.47
N VAL A 186 -43.45 36.65 -0.65
CA VAL A 186 -42.94 36.93 0.70
C VAL A 186 -41.49 36.46 0.80
N LYS A 187 -40.64 37.30 1.38
CA LYS A 187 -39.23 37.00 1.65
C LYS A 187 -39.02 36.59 3.11
N ASP A 188 -38.12 35.63 3.33
CA ASP A 188 -37.69 35.16 4.66
C ASP A 188 -36.30 35.72 5.02
N ALA A 189 -35.91 35.69 6.29
CA ALA A 189 -34.61 36.18 6.79
C ALA A 189 -33.41 35.45 6.15
N ALA A 190 -33.59 34.17 5.79
CA ALA A 190 -32.60 33.39 5.05
C ALA A 190 -32.51 33.76 3.55
N GLY A 191 -33.28 34.75 3.10
CA GLY A 191 -33.34 35.22 1.72
C GLY A 191 -34.05 34.29 0.74
N ARG A 192 -34.99 33.49 1.25
CA ARG A 192 -35.89 32.63 0.46
C ARG A 192 -37.10 33.43 0.01
N VAL A 193 -37.67 33.11 -1.16
CA VAL A 193 -38.88 33.75 -1.69
C VAL A 193 -39.99 32.72 -1.88
N PHE A 194 -41.17 33.03 -1.36
CA PHE A 194 -42.35 32.18 -1.41
C PHE A 194 -43.52 32.89 -2.09
N SER A 195 -44.34 32.13 -2.80
CA SER A 195 -45.68 32.52 -3.26
C SER A 195 -46.68 31.60 -2.56
N GLY A 196 -47.33 32.11 -1.51
CA GLY A 196 -48.15 31.29 -0.61
C GLY A 196 -47.35 30.13 0.00
N ARG A 197 -47.71 28.88 -0.35
CA ARG A 197 -47.05 27.65 0.12
C ARG A 197 -45.91 27.17 -0.80
N LYS A 198 -45.77 27.73 -1.99
CA LYS A 198 -44.76 27.30 -2.98
C LYS A 198 -43.51 28.15 -2.85
N ARG A 199 -42.35 27.50 -2.70
CA ARG A 199 -41.04 28.17 -2.76
C ARG A 199 -40.71 28.49 -4.22
N ILE A 200 -40.49 29.78 -4.52
CA ILE A 200 -40.07 30.25 -5.83
C ILE A 200 -38.54 30.23 -5.92
N TYR A 201 -37.87 30.83 -4.93
CA TYR A 201 -36.40 30.90 -4.88
C TYR A 201 -35.83 30.31 -3.60
N GLY A 202 -34.65 29.69 -3.73
CA GLY A 202 -33.91 29.04 -2.65
C GLY A 202 -33.34 30.00 -1.62
N ALA A 203 -32.70 29.45 -0.58
CA ALA A 203 -32.03 30.26 0.43
C ALA A 203 -30.89 31.07 -0.18
N GLY A 204 -30.74 32.31 0.25
CA GLY A 204 -29.69 33.21 -0.21
C GLY A 204 -30.01 33.97 -1.50
N TYR A 205 -31.17 33.79 -2.15
CA TYR A 205 -31.52 34.51 -3.37
C TYR A 205 -31.50 36.03 -3.19
N THR A 206 -32.32 36.55 -2.26
CA THR A 206 -32.38 38.00 -2.03
C THR A 206 -31.07 38.54 -1.47
N ASN A 207 -30.40 37.75 -0.62
CA ASN A 207 -29.16 38.15 0.04
C ASN A 207 -27.99 38.22 -0.95
N ALA A 208 -27.91 37.30 -1.90
CA ALA A 208 -26.90 37.31 -2.95
C ALA A 208 -27.10 38.51 -3.88
N LEU A 209 -28.34 38.75 -4.32
CA LEU A 209 -28.66 39.89 -5.18
C LEU A 209 -28.39 41.23 -4.49
N GLN A 210 -28.75 41.38 -3.22
CA GLN A 210 -28.44 42.59 -2.44
C GLN A 210 -26.92 42.79 -2.30
N LYS A 211 -26.15 41.73 -2.06
CA LYS A 211 -24.68 41.83 -2.01
C LYS A 211 -24.08 42.26 -3.34
N ILE A 212 -24.59 41.75 -4.45
CA ILE A 212 -24.15 42.16 -5.80
C ILE A 212 -24.46 43.64 -6.01
N ILE A 213 -25.68 44.09 -5.71
CA ILE A 213 -26.08 45.50 -5.85
C ILE A 213 -25.23 46.42 -4.96
N LEU A 214 -24.95 46.03 -3.71
CA LEU A 214 -24.16 46.83 -2.76
C LEU A 214 -22.67 46.86 -3.09
N GLY A 215 -22.15 45.77 -3.65
CA GLY A 215 -20.74 45.65 -4.06
C GLY A 215 -20.42 46.36 -5.39
N TYR A 216 -21.44 46.80 -6.12
CA TYR A 216 -21.33 47.47 -7.40
C TYR A 216 -21.55 48.99 -7.19
N LYS A 217 -20.47 49.72 -6.91
CA LYS A 217 -20.45 51.19 -6.76
C LYS A 217 -19.68 51.83 -7.90
#